data_AF-A0A2E3Q0Q0-F1
#
_entry.id   AF-A0A2E3Q0Q0-F1
#
_cell.length_a   1.000
_cell.length_b   1.000
_cell.length_c   1.000
_cell.angle_alpha   90.00
_cell.angle_beta   90.00
_cell.angle_gamma   90.00
#
_symmetry.space_group_name_H-M   'P 1'
#
loop_
_entity.id
_entity.type
_entity.pdbx_description
1 polymer ?
#
loop_
_entity_poly.entity_id
_entity_poly.type
_entity_poly.pdbx_seq_one_letter_code
_entity_poly.pdbx_strand_id
1 'polypeptide(L)'
;MGVILAAVGSIWILVNAFKESILWGILSIIIPFVLLIFALMNLDKCKKPLGIWLAGVVLYVIGGFVIAADVVEQVDQDQGTTPPAMTEDE
;
A
#
# COMPACT_ATOMS: atom_id res chain seq x y z
N MET A 1 -5.29 6.43 5.77
CA MET A 1 -6.64 5.97 5.39
C MET A 1 -6.64 4.88 4.31
N GLY A 2 -5.78 4.93 3.28
CA GLY A 2 -5.74 3.87 2.24
C GLY A 2 -5.50 2.45 2.76
N VAL A 3 -4.72 2.28 3.84
CA VAL A 3 -4.48 0.97 4.48
C VAL A 3 -5.77 0.31 4.98
N ILE A 4 -6.72 1.09 5.48
CA ILE A 4 -8.00 0.57 6.00
C ILE A 4 -8.85 0.02 4.86
N LEU A 5 -8.93 0.76 3.75
CA LEU A 5 -9.63 0.32 2.54
C LEU A 5 -9.01 -0.95 1.95
N ALA A 6 -7.68 -1.02 1.90
CA ALA A 6 -6.96 -2.20 1.44
C ALA A 6 -7.21 -3.41 2.37
N ALA A 7 -7.25 -3.20 3.70
CA ALA A 7 -7.56 -4.25 4.66
C ALA A 7 -9.00 -4.77 4.54
N VAL A 8 -9.99 -3.88 4.38
CA VAL A 8 -11.39 -4.29 4.19
C VAL A 8 -11.55 -5.09 2.89
N GLY A 9 -10.90 -4.64 1.80
CA GLY A 9 -10.88 -5.37 0.53
C GLY A 9 -10.22 -6.75 0.65
N SER A 10 -9.07 -6.85 1.31
CA SER A 10 -8.36 -8.12 1.46
C SER A 10 -9.11 -9.10 2.35
N ILE A 11 -9.71 -8.63 3.45
CA ILE A 11 -10.55 -9.47 4.32
C ILE A 11 -11.76 -10.01 3.55
N TRP A 12 -12.39 -9.20 2.70
CA TRP A 12 -13.52 -9.66 1.89
C TRP A 12 -13.10 -10.73 0.87
N ILE A 13 -11.97 -10.52 0.17
CA ILE A 13 -11.41 -11.53 -0.74
C ILE A 13 -11.09 -12.82 0.04
N LEU A 14 -10.53 -12.70 1.24
CA LEU A 14 -10.19 -13.83 2.10
C LEU A 14 -11.44 -14.62 2.52
N VAL A 15 -12.52 -13.94 2.91
CA VAL A 15 -13.81 -14.59 3.22
C VAL A 15 -14.35 -15.32 1.99
N ASN A 16 -14.26 -14.72 0.80
CA ASN A 16 -14.66 -15.41 -0.44
C ASN A 16 -13.76 -16.62 -0.75
N ALA A 17 -12.46 -16.55 -0.46
CA ALA A 17 -11.54 -17.67 -0.61
C ALA A 17 -11.94 -18.86 0.29
N PHE A 18 -12.24 -18.59 1.57
CA PHE A 18 -12.74 -19.61 2.50
C PHE A 18 -14.10 -20.18 2.09
N LYS A 19 -14.99 -19.35 1.51
CA LYS A 19 -16.30 -19.80 1.00
C LYS A 19 -16.19 -20.69 -0.24
N GLU A 20 -15.16 -20.52 -1.05
CA GLU A 20 -14.89 -21.37 -2.22
C GLU A 20 -14.24 -22.69 -1.80
N SER A 21 -13.19 -22.61 -1.00
CA SER A 21 -12.48 -23.77 -0.46
C SER A 21 -11.63 -23.37 0.74
N ILE A 22 -11.69 -24.19 1.79
CA ILE A 22 -10.81 -24.07 2.96
C ILE A 22 -9.33 -24.10 2.54
N LEU A 23 -8.98 -24.85 1.49
CA LEU A 23 -7.61 -24.94 1.01
C LEU A 23 -7.11 -23.60 0.45
N TRP A 24 -7.95 -22.91 -0.35
CA TRP A 24 -7.64 -21.57 -0.86
C TRP A 24 -7.56 -20.52 0.26
N GLY A 25 -8.44 -20.61 1.27
CA GLY A 25 -8.39 -19.75 2.45
C GLY A 25 -7.11 -19.92 3.28
N ILE A 26 -6.67 -21.16 3.52
CA ILE A 26 -5.43 -21.41 4.28
C ILE A 26 -4.20 -20.97 3.49
N LEU A 27 -4.12 -21.31 2.20
CA LEU A 27 -3.00 -20.91 1.35
C LEU A 27 -2.87 -19.38 1.26
N SER A 28 -3.98 -18.65 1.26
CA SER A 28 -3.97 -17.18 1.21
C SER A 28 -3.55 -16.51 2.53
N ILE A 29 -3.68 -17.19 3.68
CA ILE A 29 -3.11 -16.73 4.96
C ILE A 29 -1.60 -16.94 4.99
N ILE A 30 -1.11 -18.09 4.51
CA ILE A 30 0.32 -18.40 4.50
C ILE A 30 1.04 -17.54 3.45
N ILE A 31 0.42 -17.36 2.29
CA ILE A 31 1.02 -16.67 1.16
C ILE A 31 0.05 -15.57 0.68
N PRO A 32 0.32 -14.29 0.96
CA PRO A 32 -0.56 -13.20 0.56
C PRO A 32 -0.72 -13.08 -0.96
N PHE A 33 0.27 -13.54 -1.74
CA PHE A 33 0.18 -13.62 -3.20
C PHE A 33 -0.90 -14.59 -3.69
N VAL A 34 -1.19 -15.66 -2.95
CA VAL A 34 -2.26 -16.59 -3.31
C VAL A 34 -3.62 -15.88 -3.25
N LEU A 35 -3.79 -14.93 -2.34
CA LEU A 35 -5.00 -14.11 -2.27
C LEU A 35 -5.24 -13.32 -3.57
N LEU A 36 -4.18 -12.74 -4.15
CA LEU A 36 -4.26 -12.06 -5.45
C LEU A 36 -4.57 -13.04 -6.58
N ILE A 37 -3.88 -14.18 -6.64
CA ILE A 37 -4.11 -15.20 -7.67
C ILE A 37 -5.56 -15.69 -7.59
N PHE A 38 -6.05 -15.98 -6.39
CA PHE A 38 -7.44 -16.37 -6.17
C PHE A 38 -8.42 -15.29 -6.63
N ALA A 39 -8.15 -14.02 -6.31
CA ALA A 39 -8.99 -12.90 -6.71
C ALA A 39 -9.05 -12.74 -8.25
N LEU A 40 -7.92 -12.91 -8.94
CA LEU A 40 -7.84 -12.86 -10.40
C LEU A 40 -8.50 -14.08 -11.06
N MET A 41 -8.35 -15.26 -10.47
CA MET A 41 -8.95 -16.50 -10.99
C MET A 41 -10.46 -16.54 -10.75
N ASN A 42 -10.93 -15.96 -9.64
CA ASN A 42 -12.35 -15.87 -9.27
C ASN A 42 -12.90 -14.45 -9.41
N LEU A 43 -12.58 -13.79 -10.52
CA LEU A 43 -13.04 -12.42 -10.81
C LEU A 43 -14.56 -12.30 -10.73
N ASP A 44 -15.34 -13.29 -11.15
CA ASP A 44 -16.81 -13.22 -11.06
C ASP A 44 -17.33 -13.04 -9.63
N LYS A 45 -16.70 -13.72 -8.66
CA LYS A 45 -17.06 -13.61 -7.23
C LYS A 45 -16.34 -12.46 -6.54
N CYS A 46 -15.16 -12.09 -7.02
CA CYS A 46 -14.27 -11.12 -6.38
C CYS A 46 -14.29 -9.72 -7.03
N LYS A 47 -15.05 -9.47 -8.10
CA LYS A 47 -15.14 -8.17 -8.81
C LYS A 47 -15.35 -6.97 -7.88
N LYS A 48 -16.34 -7.05 -6.98
CA LYS A 48 -16.64 -5.98 -6.01
C LYS A 48 -15.49 -5.74 -5.01
N PRO A 49 -15.00 -6.75 -4.28
CA PRO A 49 -13.92 -6.54 -3.33
C PRO A 49 -12.55 -6.25 -4.00
N LEU A 50 -12.29 -6.74 -5.21
CA LEU A 50 -11.11 -6.35 -5.99
C LEU A 50 -11.11 -4.86 -6.34
N GLY A 51 -12.26 -4.30 -6.72
CA GLY A 51 -12.37 -2.87 -7.00
C GLY A 51 -12.03 -2.01 -5.78
N ILE A 52 -12.49 -2.42 -4.59
CA ILE A 52 -12.17 -1.74 -3.32
C ILE A 52 -10.69 -1.89 -2.98
N TRP A 53 -10.12 -3.08 -3.15
CA TRP A 53 -8.69 -3.33 -2.91
C TRP A 53 -7.81 -2.50 -3.84
N LEU A 54 -8.15 -2.45 -5.14
CA LEU A 54 -7.43 -1.68 -6.14
C LEU A 54 -7.51 -0.17 -5.86
N ALA A 55 -8.68 0.35 -5.48
CA ALA A 55 -8.83 1.74 -5.05
C ALA A 55 -7.95 2.06 -3.82
N GLY A 56 -7.88 1.13 -2.85
CA GLY A 56 -7.00 1.23 -1.69
C GLY A 56 -5.52 1.27 -2.06
N VAL A 57 -5.07 0.40 -2.98
CA VAL A 57 -3.69 0.36 -3.48
C VAL A 57 -3.33 1.65 -4.21
N VAL A 58 -4.19 2.13 -5.11
CA VAL A 58 -3.97 3.39 -5.83
C VAL A 58 -3.83 4.56 -4.85
N LEU A 59 -4.72 4.63 -3.86
CA LEU A 59 -4.67 5.68 -2.85
C LEU A 59 -3.43 5.58 -1.96
N TYR A 60 -2.96 4.36 -1.66
CA TYR A 60 -1.73 4.13 -0.92
C TYR A 60 -0.50 4.59 -1.70
N VAL A 61 -0.41 4.25 -2.99
CA VAL A 61 0.70 4.66 -3.86
C VAL A 61 0.73 6.18 -4.02
N ILE A 62 -0.41 6.82 -4.28
CA ILE A 62 -0.49 8.28 -4.40
C ILE A 62 -0.10 8.95 -3.07
N GLY A 63 -0.66 8.48 -1.95
CA GLY A 63 -0.33 9.02 -0.63
C GLY A 63 1.15 8.87 -0.28
N GLY A 64 1.75 7.73 -0.60
CA GLY A 64 3.18 7.49 -0.42
C GLY A 64 4.04 8.42 -1.27
N PHE A 65 3.63 8.68 -2.52
CA PHE A 65 4.36 9.57 -3.42
C PHE A 65 4.32 11.04 -2.96
N VAL A 66 3.17 11.50 -2.44
CA VAL A 66 3.03 12.86 -1.90
C VAL A 66 3.94 13.06 -0.68
N ILE A 67 3.90 12.14 0.29
CA ILE A 67 4.75 12.23 1.48
C ILE A 67 6.24 12.11 1.11
N ALA A 68 6.59 11.23 0.17
CA ALA A 68 7.97 11.10 -0.29
C ALA A 68 8.46 12.39 -0.97
N ALA A 69 7.62 13.06 -1.76
CA ALA A 69 7.95 14.34 -2.38
C ALA A 69 8.18 15.43 -1.31
N ASP A 70 7.30 15.55 -0.32
CA ASP A 70 7.47 16.50 0.79
C ASP A 70 8.77 16.23 1.58
N VAL A 71 9.09 14.96 1.87
CA VAL A 71 10.32 14.59 2.59
C VAL A 71 11.58 14.92 1.77
N VAL A 72 11.56 14.70 0.45
CA VAL A 72 12.67 15.08 -0.43
C VAL A 72 12.89 16.60 -0.40
N GLU A 73 11.81 17.39 -0.45
CA GLU A 73 11.91 18.86 -0.37
C GLU A 73 12.44 19.35 0.99
N GLN A 74 12.10 18.67 2.09
CA GLN A 74 12.67 18.96 3.42
C GLN A 74 14.16 18.62 3.52
N VAL A 75 14.62 17.53 2.89
CA VAL A 75 16.05 17.15 2.87
C VAL A 75 16.89 18.20 2.12
N ASP A 76 16.36 18.78 1.04
CA ASP A 76 17.04 19.85 0.31
C ASP A 76 17.12 21.16 1.12
N GLN A 77 16.11 21.47 1.94
CA GLN A 77 16.14 22.68 2.79
C GLN A 77 17.13 22.59 3.96
N ASP A 78 17.31 21.41 4.56
CA ASP A 78 18.22 21.23 5.71
C ASP A 78 19.71 21.34 5.29
N GLN A 79 20.05 20.98 4.06
CA GLN A 79 21.42 21.10 3.52
C GLN A 79 21.82 22.52 3.08
N GLY A 80 20.88 23.47 3.07
CA GLY A 80 21.12 24.85 2.65
C GLY A 80 21.74 25.78 3.70
N THR A 81 21.88 25.34 4.95
CA THR A 81 22.58 26.14 5.97
C THR A 81 24.06 25.79 5.99
N THR A 82 24.80 26.43 5.07
CA THR A 82 26.24 26.67 5.25
C THR A 82 26.49 26.99 6.72
N PRO A 83 27.38 26.30 7.44
CA PRO A 83 27.85 26.78 8.73
C PRO A 83 28.20 28.25 8.55
N PRO A 84 27.79 29.16 9.45
CA PRO A 84 28.20 30.55 9.34
C PRO A 84 29.70 30.51 9.10
N ALA A 85 30.11 31.03 7.94
CA ALA A 85 31.51 31.15 7.61
C ALA A 85 32.17 31.69 8.87
N MET A 86 33.06 30.92 9.49
CA MET A 86 33.92 31.48 10.52
C MET A 86 34.57 32.66 9.81
N THR A 87 34.11 33.85 10.14
CA THR A 87 34.76 35.09 9.82
C THR A 87 36.11 34.98 10.52
N GLU A 88 37.07 34.42 9.80
CA GLU A 88 38.49 34.70 9.98
C GLU A 88 38.67 36.17 9.60
N ASP A 89 38.24 37.07 10.49
CA ASP A 89 38.60 38.47 10.41
C ASP A 89 39.71 38.70 11.45
N GLU A 90 40.90 38.92 10.91
CA GLU A 90 42.20 39.22 11.53
C GLU A 90 42.20 40.41 12.49
#